data_AF-A0A7J5TE65-F1
#
_entry.id   AF-A0A7J5TE65-F1
#
_cell.length_a   1.000
_cell.length_b   1.000
_cell.length_c   1.000
_cell.angle_alpha   90.00
_cell.angle_beta   90.00
_cell.angle_gamma   90.00
#
_symmetry.space_group_name_H-M   'P 1'
#
loop_
_entity.id
_entity.type
_entity.pdbx_description
1 polymer ?
#
loop_
_entity_poly.entity_id
_entity_poly.type
_entity_poly.pdbx_seq_one_letter_code
_entity_poly.pdbx_strand_id
1 'polypeptide(L)'
;EKRHKRRRRAAHYAVLPVAQHGVRAFVISEFGGLAQLVADHAAVSRAYGYGEYDSIEDWRTAVRSVLDSAESLESRGLAGYVYTQVSDVEEELNGLMTYDRRLNKFAQ
;
A
#
# COMPACT_ATOMS: atom_id res chain seq x y z
N GLU A 1 12.47 -2.62 -44.06
CA GLU A 1 12.15 -2.28 -42.66
C GLU A 1 10.68 -2.58 -42.36
N LYS A 2 10.38 -3.47 -41.42
CA LYS A 2 8.99 -3.85 -41.08
C LYS A 2 8.50 -3.01 -39.89
N ARG A 3 7.75 -1.94 -40.16
CA ARG A 3 7.14 -1.08 -39.14
C ARG A 3 5.97 -1.82 -38.44
N HIS A 4 6.19 -2.27 -37.21
CA HIS A 4 5.14 -2.84 -36.35
C HIS A 4 4.15 -1.73 -35.92
N LYS A 5 2.93 -1.73 -36.49
CA LYS A 5 1.82 -0.89 -36.02
C LYS A 5 1.27 -1.45 -34.70
N ARG A 6 1.70 -0.86 -33.58
CA ARG A 6 1.21 -1.17 -32.24
C ARG A 6 -0.27 -0.73 -32.12
N ARG A 7 -1.22 -1.66 -32.23
CA ARG A 7 -2.66 -1.40 -32.01
C ARG A 7 -2.87 -1.08 -30.52
N ARG A 8 -3.14 0.17 -30.19
CA ARG A 8 -3.65 0.57 -28.86
C ARG A 8 -5.08 0.05 -28.75
N ARG A 9 -5.30 -1.01 -27.95
CA ARG A 9 -6.66 -1.37 -27.52
C ARG A 9 -7.11 -0.28 -26.55
N ALA A 10 -8.20 0.41 -26.88
CA ALA A 10 -8.85 1.32 -25.95
C ALA A 10 -9.40 0.47 -24.79
N ALA A 11 -9.00 0.79 -23.57
CA ALA A 11 -9.61 0.19 -22.39
C ALA A 11 -11.06 0.67 -22.33
N HIS A 12 -12.01 -0.25 -22.43
CA HIS A 12 -13.44 0.04 -22.26
C HIS A 12 -13.74 0.06 -20.76
N TYR A 13 -13.70 1.23 -20.15
CA TYR A 13 -14.22 1.41 -18.80
C TYR A 13 -15.71 1.70 -18.88
N ALA A 14 -16.54 0.85 -18.27
CA ALA A 14 -17.94 1.13 -18.06
C ALA A 14 -18.09 1.76 -16.68
N VAL A 15 -18.54 3.03 -16.63
CA VAL A 15 -18.94 3.65 -15.37
C VAL A 15 -20.33 3.12 -15.05
N LEU A 16 -20.41 2.22 -14.07
CA LEU A 16 -21.70 1.71 -13.60
C LEU A 16 -22.45 2.81 -12.84
N PRO A 17 -23.76 2.99 -13.10
CA PRO A 17 -24.56 3.94 -12.34
C PRO A 17 -24.68 3.47 -10.89
N VAL A 18 -23.99 4.15 -9.98
CA VAL A 18 -24.09 3.91 -8.53
C VAL A 18 -25.13 4.87 -7.97
N ALA A 19 -26.25 4.34 -7.50
CA ALA A 19 -27.26 5.14 -6.80
C ALA A 19 -26.64 5.84 -5.58
N GLN A 20 -26.83 7.15 -5.47
CA GLN A 20 -26.35 7.94 -4.33
C GLN A 20 -27.34 7.83 -3.18
N HIS A 21 -26.94 7.11 -2.14
CA HIS A 21 -27.75 6.95 -0.92
C HIS A 21 -26.98 7.53 0.28
N GLY A 22 -27.26 8.78 0.67
CA GLY A 22 -26.77 9.36 1.94
C GLY A 22 -25.31 9.05 2.30
N VAL A 23 -25.02 8.97 3.62
CA VAL A 23 -23.77 8.42 4.13
C VAL A 23 -23.93 6.90 4.18
N ARG A 24 -23.15 6.15 3.39
CA ARG A 24 -23.09 4.69 3.47
C ARG A 24 -21.83 4.26 4.20
N ALA A 25 -21.94 3.20 4.98
CA ALA A 25 -20.78 2.47 5.46
C ALA A 25 -19.91 2.02 4.28
N PHE A 26 -18.60 2.24 4.36
CA PHE A 26 -17.63 1.75 3.39
C PHE A 26 -16.39 1.20 4.11
N VAL A 27 -15.61 0.38 3.39
CA VAL A 27 -14.36 -0.20 3.88
C VAL A 27 -13.25 0.14 2.91
N ILE A 28 -12.08 0.48 3.42
CA ILE A 28 -10.85 0.55 2.62
C ILE A 28 -10.26 -0.86 2.62
N SER A 29 -10.47 -1.59 1.53
CA SER A 29 -10.05 -3.00 1.42
C SER A 29 -8.54 -3.18 1.31
N GLU A 30 -7.82 -2.11 0.96
CA GLU A 30 -6.37 -2.07 0.86
C GLU A 30 -5.89 -0.61 0.87
N PHE A 31 -4.87 -0.33 1.67
CA PHE A 31 -4.09 0.90 1.65
C PHE A 31 -2.77 0.67 2.40
N GLY A 32 -1.85 1.63 2.30
CA GLY A 32 -0.49 1.49 2.80
C GLY A 32 0.48 1.55 1.64
N GLY A 33 1.35 0.55 1.51
CA GLY A 33 2.33 0.51 0.41
C GLY A 33 3.61 1.32 0.66
N LEU A 34 3.85 1.75 1.90
CA LEU A 34 5.07 2.47 2.28
C LEU A 34 6.23 1.47 2.40
N ALA A 35 7.27 1.63 1.58
CA ALA A 35 8.36 0.65 1.48
C ALA A 35 9.55 1.02 2.39
N GLN A 36 10.08 0.04 3.12
CA GLN A 36 11.32 0.21 3.88
C GLN A 36 12.13 -1.07 3.81
N LEU A 37 13.38 -0.93 3.34
CA LEU A 37 14.34 -2.03 3.23
C LEU A 37 15.10 -2.20 4.55
N VAL A 38 14.96 -3.36 5.18
CA VAL A 38 15.83 -3.77 6.29
C VAL A 38 16.91 -4.69 5.75
N ALA A 39 18.17 -4.25 5.83
CA ALA A 39 19.32 -5.08 5.45
C ALA A 39 19.32 -6.41 6.21
N ASP A 40 19.81 -7.47 5.57
CA ASP A 40 19.86 -8.85 6.09
C ASP A 40 18.50 -9.52 6.39
N HIS A 41 17.40 -8.79 6.25
CA HIS A 41 16.03 -9.25 6.48
C HIS A 41 15.12 -9.10 5.25
N ALA A 42 15.70 -8.94 4.06
CA ALA A 42 15.01 -8.82 2.79
C ALA A 42 15.45 -9.90 1.79
N ALA A 43 14.56 -10.29 0.87
CA ALA A 43 14.89 -11.18 -0.24
C ALA A 43 15.76 -10.51 -1.31
N VAL A 44 15.79 -9.18 -1.32
CA VAL A 44 16.52 -8.35 -2.28
C VAL A 44 17.57 -7.48 -1.59
N SER A 45 18.64 -7.17 -2.32
CA SER A 45 19.72 -6.31 -1.83
C SER A 45 19.53 -4.82 -2.14
N ARG A 46 18.49 -4.47 -2.90
CA ARG A 46 18.11 -3.10 -3.25
C ARG A 46 16.60 -2.98 -3.27
N ALA A 47 16.07 -1.92 -2.67
CA ALA A 47 14.69 -1.53 -2.89
C ALA A 47 14.52 -1.08 -4.35
N TYR A 48 13.42 -1.50 -4.97
CA TYR A 48 12.93 -0.94 -6.22
C TYR A 48 11.49 -0.49 -5.95
N GLY A 49 11.26 0.80 -5.69
CA GLY A 49 9.91 1.28 -5.38
C GLY A 49 9.79 2.80 -5.18
N TYR A 50 8.56 3.28 -5.07
CA TYR A 50 8.23 4.66 -4.69
C TYR A 50 8.18 4.75 -3.15
N GLY A 51 8.83 5.75 -2.55
CA GLY A 51 8.73 6.03 -1.11
C GLY A 51 9.67 5.20 -0.24
N GLU A 52 10.95 5.14 -0.61
CA GLU A 52 12.01 4.54 0.22
C GLU A 52 12.29 5.45 1.42
N TYR A 53 12.09 4.91 2.63
CA TYR A 53 12.46 5.60 3.87
C TYR A 53 13.87 5.20 4.28
N ASP A 54 14.70 6.20 4.60
CA ASP A 54 16.09 5.99 5.01
C ASP A 54 16.20 5.31 6.39
N SER A 55 15.17 5.41 7.22
CA SER A 55 15.12 4.79 8.56
C SER A 55 13.78 4.10 8.84
N ILE A 56 13.80 3.11 9.73
CA ILE A 56 12.58 2.46 10.25
C ILE A 56 11.73 3.49 11.03
N GLU A 57 12.36 4.47 11.67
CA GLU A 57 11.70 5.53 12.43
C GLU A 57 10.86 6.44 11.54
N ASP A 58 11.41 6.88 10.41
CA ASP A 58 10.69 7.71 9.44
C ASP A 58 9.56 6.94 8.78
N TRP A 59 9.83 5.68 8.41
CA TRP A 59 8.81 4.77 7.90
C TRP A 59 7.66 4.59 8.90
N ARG A 60 7.98 4.31 10.16
CA ARG A 60 6.99 4.08 11.23
C ARG A 60 6.14 5.33 11.47
N THR A 61 6.76 6.51 11.41
CA THR A 61 6.06 7.79 11.51
C THR A 61 5.09 7.98 10.35
N ALA A 62 5.50 7.66 9.13
CA ALA A 62 4.63 7.76 7.96
C ALA A 62 3.49 6.74 7.96
N VAL A 63 3.75 5.49 8.39
CA VAL A 63 2.70 4.48 8.56
C VAL A 63 1.64 4.96 9.55
N ARG A 64 2.05 5.50 10.70
CA ARG A 64 1.12 6.09 11.68
C ARG A 64 0.28 7.22 11.07
N SER A 65 0.92 8.12 10.34
CA SER A 65 0.22 9.23 9.67
C SER A 65 -0.86 8.76 8.69
N VAL A 66 -0.61 7.67 7.96
CA VAL A 66 -1.58 7.07 7.03
C VAL A 66 -2.70 6.35 7.78
N LEU A 67 -2.41 5.68 8.89
CA LEU A 67 -3.43 5.08 9.77
C LEU A 67 -4.34 6.17 10.37
N ASP A 68 -3.76 7.25 10.90
CA ASP A 68 -4.52 8.40 11.45
C ASP A 68 -5.44 9.03 10.38
N SER A 69 -4.92 9.13 9.14
CA SER A 69 -5.71 9.62 8.00
C SER A 69 -6.89 8.71 7.69
N ALA A 70 -6.71 7.39 7.74
CA ALA A 70 -7.80 6.43 7.56
C ALA A 70 -8.82 6.54 8.71
N GLU A 71 -8.37 6.60 9.96
CA GLU A 71 -9.25 6.76 11.13
C GLU A 71 -10.11 8.02 11.07
N SER A 72 -9.56 9.13 10.57
CA SER A 72 -10.32 10.39 10.41
C SER A 72 -11.56 10.26 9.51
N LEU A 73 -11.61 9.24 8.64
CA LEU A 73 -12.73 8.97 7.74
C LEU A 73 -13.90 8.26 8.43
N GLU A 74 -13.78 7.85 9.70
CA GLU A 74 -14.88 7.26 10.48
C GLU A 74 -16.13 8.15 10.41
N SER A 75 -15.96 9.46 10.63
CA SER A 75 -17.03 10.47 10.55
C SER A 75 -17.72 10.56 9.17
N ARG A 76 -17.08 10.03 8.12
CA ARG A 76 -17.57 10.00 6.74
C ARG A 76 -18.18 8.65 6.35
N GLY A 77 -18.26 7.70 7.29
CA GLY A 77 -18.82 6.37 7.09
C GLY A 77 -17.80 5.25 6.92
N LEU A 78 -16.51 5.46 7.23
CA LEU A 78 -15.54 4.36 7.22
C LEU A 78 -15.87 3.37 8.35
N ALA A 79 -16.21 2.14 7.99
CA ALA A 79 -16.54 1.06 8.92
C ALA A 79 -15.34 0.14 9.23
N GLY A 80 -14.22 0.31 8.52
CA GLY A 80 -13.00 -0.43 8.73
C GLY A 80 -12.00 -0.26 7.59
N TYR A 81 -10.76 -0.67 7.83
CA TYR A 81 -9.69 -0.61 6.84
C TYR A 81 -8.77 -1.84 6.96
N VAL A 82 -8.07 -2.17 5.87
CA VAL A 82 -7.06 -3.22 5.82
C VAL A 82 -5.75 -2.62 5.36
N TYR A 83 -4.77 -2.53 6.28
CA TYR A 83 -3.42 -2.14 5.93
C TYR A 83 -2.72 -3.30 5.22
N THR A 84 -2.31 -3.09 3.97
CA THR A 84 -1.50 -4.07 3.24
C THR A 84 -0.02 -3.66 3.33
N GLN A 85 0.87 -4.49 3.92
CA GLN A 85 0.72 -5.91 4.23
C GLN A 85 1.37 -6.33 5.56
N VAL A 86 1.15 -7.59 5.98
CA VAL A 86 1.66 -8.09 7.28
C VAL A 86 3.18 -8.23 7.27
N SER A 87 3.77 -8.78 6.20
CA SER A 87 5.21 -9.01 6.07
C SER A 87 5.68 -8.66 4.67
N ASP A 88 6.96 -8.33 4.51
CA ASP A 88 7.54 -8.18 3.18
C ASP A 88 7.44 -9.50 2.39
N VAL A 89 7.26 -9.39 1.07
CA VAL A 89 7.14 -10.53 0.15
C VAL A 89 7.96 -10.24 -1.11
N GLU A 90 9.03 -11.00 -1.32
CA GLU A 90 9.94 -10.84 -2.46
C GLU A 90 10.44 -9.39 -2.61
N GLU A 91 10.01 -8.70 -3.66
CA GLU A 91 10.38 -7.30 -3.96
C GLU A 91 9.46 -6.28 -3.24
N GLU A 92 8.38 -6.73 -2.61
CA GLU A 92 7.42 -5.87 -1.90
C GLU A 92 7.87 -5.64 -0.44
N LEU A 93 8.34 -4.42 -0.17
CA LEU A 93 8.98 -4.04 1.10
C LEU A 93 8.07 -3.22 2.04
N ASN A 94 6.75 -3.28 1.82
CA ASN A 94 5.73 -2.54 2.58
C ASN A 94 5.05 -3.35 3.69
N GLY A 95 5.64 -4.46 4.10
CA GLY A 95 5.17 -5.23 5.24
C GLY A 95 5.33 -4.49 6.56
N LEU A 96 4.47 -4.79 7.54
CA LEU A 96 4.72 -4.38 8.94
C LEU A 96 5.88 -5.17 9.58
N MET A 97 6.13 -6.37 9.07
CA MET A 97 7.23 -7.24 9.45
C MET A 97 8.20 -7.44 8.29
N THR A 98 9.43 -7.81 8.59
CA THR A 98 10.43 -8.17 7.58
C THR A 98 10.07 -9.45 6.83
N TYR A 99 10.78 -9.71 5.71
CA TYR A 99 10.57 -10.89 4.86
C TYR A 99 10.65 -12.20 5.65
N ASP A 100 11.63 -12.30 6.55
CA ASP A 100 11.85 -13.45 7.42
C ASP A 100 10.98 -13.45 8.70
N ARG A 101 10.13 -12.43 8.90
CA ARG A 101 9.25 -12.22 10.06
C ARG A 101 9.97 -12.19 11.39
N ARG A 102 11.28 -11.90 11.41
CA ARG A 102 12.07 -11.80 12.64
C ARG A 102 12.02 -10.41 13.27
N LEU A 103 11.84 -9.38 12.46
CA LEU A 103 11.72 -8.01 12.92
C LEU A 103 10.33 -7.46 12.63
N ASN A 104 9.68 -6.91 13.64
CA ASN A 104 8.48 -6.11 13.48
C ASN A 104 8.89 -4.65 13.33
N LYS A 105 8.83 -4.12 12.09
CA LYS A 105 9.20 -2.74 11.75
C LYS A 105 8.28 -1.73 12.44
N PHE A 106 7.05 -2.14 12.72
CA PHE A 106 6.04 -1.28 13.34
C PHE A 106 6.10 -1.25 14.87
N ALA A 107 6.58 -2.33 15.50
CA ALA A 107 6.83 -2.36 16.94
C ALA A 107 8.01 -1.46 17.34
N GLN A 108 8.00 -1.01 18.60
CA GLN A 108 9.15 -0.39 19.26
C GLN A 108 10.10 -1.46 19.81
#